data_AF-A0AAV5WSG1-F1
#
_entry.id   AF-A0AAV5WSG1-F1
#
_cell.length_a   1.000
_cell.length_b   1.000
_cell.length_c   1.000
_cell.angle_alpha   90.00
_cell.angle_beta   90.00
_cell.angle_gamma   90.00
#
_symmetry.space_group_name_H-M   'P 1'
#
loop_
_entity.id
_entity.type
_entity.pdbx_description
1 polymer ?
#
loop_
_entity_poly.entity_id
_entity_poly.type
_entity_poly.pdbx_seq_one_letter_code
_entity_poly.pdbx_strand_id
1 'polypeptide(L)'
;YGVQIAYRAKKKAIGDDLDKIVNADHQMTHRQLFYNSLAIQFCSPNRNAQWLYAVKDVHSGFMYRASGVLGQLADFKRTFACYEDDLMTFPETSMCPVFSESFA
;
A
#
# COMPACT_ATOMS: atom_id res chain seq x y z
N TYR A 1 2.19 -0.99 10.09
CA TYR A 1 1.24 -0.20 10.88
C TYR A 1 1.24 1.29 10.55
N GLY A 2 2.39 1.99 10.49
CA GLY A 2 2.42 3.44 10.22
C GLY A 2 1.60 3.93 9.01
N VAL A 3 1.55 3.13 7.94
CA VAL A 3 0.70 3.39 6.76
C VAL A 3 -0.79 3.47 7.09
N GLN A 4 -1.30 2.62 7.98
CA GLN A 4 -2.71 2.61 8.39
C GLN A 4 -3.05 3.89 9.18
N ILE A 5 -2.17 4.34 10.07
CA ILE A 5 -2.33 5.62 10.78
C ILE A 5 -2.31 6.78 9.78
N ALA A 6 -1.34 6.80 8.86
CA ALA A 6 -1.23 7.86 7.85
C ALA A 6 -2.48 7.94 6.96
N TYR A 7 -3.03 6.78 6.58
CA TYR A 7 -4.26 6.73 5.79
C TYR A 7 -5.46 7.26 6.57
N ARG A 8 -5.62 6.90 7.86
CA ARG A 8 -6.68 7.45 8.73
C ARG A 8 -6.57 8.96 8.88
N ALA A 9 -5.36 9.47 9.11
CA ALA A 9 -5.11 10.90 9.22
C ALA A 9 -5.48 11.62 7.91
N LYS A 10 -5.12 11.04 6.75
CA LYS A 10 -5.52 11.56 5.45
C LYS A 10 -7.03 11.55 5.24
N LYS A 11 -7.70 10.43 5.52
CA LYS A 11 -9.17 10.31 5.42
C LYS A 11 -9.86 11.38 6.28
N LYS A 12 -9.38 11.62 7.50
CA LYS A 12 -9.89 12.69 8.37
C LYS A 12 -9.63 14.10 7.82
N ALA A 13 -8.49 14.33 7.19
CA ALA A 13 -8.10 15.64 6.68
C ALA A 13 -8.79 16.02 5.37
N ILE A 14 -8.98 15.05 4.46
CA ILE A 14 -9.55 15.26 3.13
C ILE A 14 -11.07 15.03 3.12
N GLY A 15 -11.59 14.18 4.02
CA GLY A 15 -13.02 13.88 4.09
C GLY A 15 -13.54 13.24 2.81
N ASP A 16 -14.68 13.74 2.34
CA ASP A 16 -15.42 13.21 1.19
C ASP A 16 -14.67 13.38 -0.15
N ASP A 17 -13.64 14.22 -0.18
CA ASP A 17 -12.86 14.47 -1.39
C ASP A 17 -11.90 13.33 -1.73
N LEU A 18 -11.79 12.30 -0.87
CA LEU A 18 -10.84 11.20 -1.03
C LEU A 18 -10.90 10.52 -2.42
N ASP A 19 -12.08 10.48 -3.02
CA ASP A 19 -12.34 9.83 -4.30
C ASP A 19 -12.46 10.79 -5.48
N LYS A 20 -12.27 12.10 -5.26
CA LYS A 20 -12.17 13.07 -6.36
C LYS A 20 -10.87 12.85 -7.11
N ILE A 21 -10.94 12.91 -8.45
CA ILE A 21 -9.76 12.94 -9.31
C ILE A 21 -9.02 14.26 -9.05
N VAL A 22 -7.77 14.16 -8.63
CA VAL A 22 -6.93 15.31 -8.30
C VAL A 22 -5.63 15.35 -9.07
N ASN A 23 -5.33 14.28 -9.81
CA ASN A 23 -4.33 14.28 -10.86
C ASN A 23 -5.03 13.93 -12.17
N ALA A 24 -5.29 14.97 -12.99
CA ALA A 24 -6.01 14.83 -14.24
C ALA A 24 -5.19 14.06 -15.30
N ASP A 25 -3.87 14.24 -15.31
CA ASP A 25 -2.98 13.60 -16.29
C ASP A 25 -2.96 12.08 -16.15
N HIS A 26 -3.07 11.58 -14.92
CA HIS A 26 -3.08 10.15 -14.60
C HIS A 26 -4.46 9.62 -14.18
N GLN A 27 -5.50 10.46 -14.20
CA GLN A 27 -6.86 10.11 -13.77
C GLN A 27 -6.90 9.47 -12.36
N MET A 28 -6.10 10.01 -11.43
CA MET A 28 -5.96 9.45 -10.09
C MET A 28 -6.70 10.23 -9.02
N THR A 29 -7.36 9.50 -8.12
CA THR A 29 -7.99 10.06 -6.92
C THR A 29 -6.98 10.35 -5.81
N HIS A 30 -7.38 11.14 -4.80
CA HIS A 30 -6.57 11.29 -3.59
C HIS A 30 -6.25 9.91 -2.97
N ARG A 31 -7.21 8.99 -2.97
CA ARG A 31 -7.03 7.62 -2.45
C ARG A 31 -5.95 6.86 -3.22
N GLN A 32 -6.02 6.83 -4.54
CA GLN A 32 -5.05 6.14 -5.39
C GLN A 32 -3.65 6.75 -5.27
N LEU A 33 -3.55 8.09 -5.23
CA LEU A 33 -2.27 8.79 -5.04
C LEU A 33 -1.62 8.49 -3.70
N PHE A 34 -2.40 8.25 -2.63
CA PHE A 34 -1.83 7.84 -1.35
C PHE A 34 -1.00 6.56 -1.50
N TYR A 35 -1.60 5.52 -2.07
CA TYR A 35 -0.91 4.24 -2.24
C TYR A 35 0.24 4.30 -3.26
N ASN A 36 0.10 5.07 -4.34
CA ASN A 36 1.20 5.30 -5.28
C ASN A 36 2.38 6.03 -4.62
N SER A 37 2.11 7.03 -3.78
CA SER A 37 3.14 7.75 -3.03
C SER A 37 3.84 6.87 -1.98
N LEU A 38 3.17 5.83 -1.48
CA LEU A 38 3.80 4.82 -0.63
C LEU A 38 4.70 3.88 -1.45
N ALA A 39 4.21 3.40 -2.58
CA ALA A 39 4.94 2.47 -3.45
C ALA A 39 6.24 3.08 -3.98
N ILE A 40 6.19 4.36 -4.40
CA ILE A 40 7.35 5.03 -5.00
C ILE A 40 8.55 5.17 -4.05
N GLN A 41 8.33 5.18 -2.73
CA GLN A 41 9.41 5.19 -1.73
C GLN A 41 10.26 3.91 -1.76
N PHE A 42 9.72 2.82 -2.30
CA PHE A 42 10.41 1.56 -2.46
C PHE A 42 10.91 1.34 -3.90
N CYS A 43 10.71 2.29 -4.81
CA CYS A 43 11.29 2.21 -6.15
C CYS A 43 12.82 2.30 -6.03
N SER A 44 13.50 1.26 -6.50
CA SER A 44 14.96 1.21 -6.53
C SER A 44 15.44 0.87 -7.94
N PRO A 45 16.42 1.60 -8.50
CA PRO A 45 17.04 1.24 -9.77
C PRO A 45 17.91 -0.02 -9.65
N ASN A 46 18.25 -0.42 -8.41
CA ASN A 46 19.11 -1.56 -8.17
C ASN A 46 18.31 -2.87 -8.26
N ARG A 47 18.41 -3.53 -9.41
CA ARG A 47 17.86 -4.89 -9.63
C ARG A 47 18.75 -5.98 -9.02
N ASN A 48 19.99 -5.65 -8.64
CA ASN A 48 20.92 -6.61 -8.08
C ASN A 48 20.60 -6.86 -6.60
N ALA A 49 20.19 -8.11 -6.35
CA ALA A 49 20.42 -8.83 -5.11
C ALA A 49 19.96 -8.14 -3.81
N GLN A 50 18.66 -8.10 -3.56
CA GLN A 50 18.14 -7.99 -2.18
C GLN A 50 18.81 -9.02 -1.24
N TRP A 51 19.31 -10.14 -1.77
CA TRP A 51 20.07 -11.16 -1.04
C TRP A 51 21.45 -10.69 -0.54
N LEU A 52 22.09 -9.67 -1.13
CA LEU A 52 23.37 -9.12 -0.65
C LEU A 52 23.19 -8.24 0.61
N TYR A 53 22.01 -7.66 0.80
CA TYR A 53 21.66 -6.91 2.01
C TYR A 53 21.21 -7.83 3.16
N ALA A 54 20.86 -9.08 2.89
CA ALA A 54 20.20 -9.99 3.83
C ALA A 54 21.00 -10.34 5.09
N VAL A 55 22.31 -10.11 5.11
CA VAL A 55 23.15 -10.48 6.28
C VAL A 55 23.21 -9.37 7.35
N LYS A 56 22.80 -8.13 7.03
CA LYS A 56 22.79 -6.99 7.97
C LYS A 56 21.52 -6.14 7.95
N ASP A 57 20.82 -6.09 6.82
CA ASP A 57 19.55 -5.37 6.72
C ASP A 57 18.43 -6.21 7.34
N VAL A 58 17.81 -5.68 8.38
CA VAL A 58 16.68 -6.31 9.08
C VAL A 58 15.36 -6.11 8.33
N HIS A 59 15.32 -5.27 7.30
CA HIS A 59 14.12 -5.02 6.52
C HIS A 59 13.99 -6.04 5.38
N SER A 60 12.74 -6.39 5.07
CA SER A 60 12.43 -7.07 3.81
C SER A 60 12.94 -6.24 2.62
N GLY A 61 13.33 -6.91 1.54
CA GLY A 61 13.76 -6.20 0.34
C GLY A 61 12.65 -5.31 -0.25
N PHE A 62 13.03 -4.25 -0.97
CA PHE A 62 12.14 -3.17 -1.39
C PHE A 62 10.84 -3.63 -2.07
N MET A 63 10.92 -4.57 -3.02
CA MET A 63 9.73 -5.07 -3.72
C MET A 63 8.75 -5.75 -2.75
N TYR A 64 9.26 -6.56 -1.82
CA TYR A 64 8.43 -7.22 -0.80
C TYR A 64 7.85 -6.24 0.21
N ARG A 65 8.52 -5.11 0.48
CA ARG A 65 7.95 -4.05 1.32
C ARG A 65 6.78 -3.35 0.62
N ALA A 66 6.93 -3.05 -0.66
CA ALA A 66 5.86 -2.42 -1.43
C ALA A 66 4.64 -3.36 -1.55
N SER A 67 4.82 -4.54 -2.11
CA SER A 67 3.71 -5.48 -2.34
C SER A 67 3.16 -6.06 -1.04
N GLY A 68 4.02 -6.44 -0.10
CA GLY A 68 3.61 -7.00 1.19
C GLY A 68 2.82 -6.02 2.04
N VAL A 69 3.18 -4.73 2.07
CA VAL A 69 2.39 -3.74 2.80
C VAL A 69 1.09 -3.41 2.09
N LEU A 70 1.11 -3.17 0.77
CA LEU A 70 -0.10 -2.79 0.02
C LEU A 70 -1.14 -3.91 0.01
N GLY A 71 -0.74 -5.15 -0.23
CA GLY A 71 -1.66 -6.29 -0.26
C GLY A 71 -2.32 -6.57 1.09
N GLN A 72 -1.68 -6.18 2.19
CA GLN A 72 -2.21 -6.32 3.56
C GLN A 72 -3.20 -5.21 3.95
N LEU A 73 -3.53 -4.30 3.03
CA LEU A 73 -4.51 -3.23 3.25
C LEU A 73 -5.80 -3.56 2.48
N ALA A 74 -6.85 -3.98 3.18
CA ALA A 74 -8.15 -4.28 2.55
C ALA A 74 -8.69 -3.10 1.70
N ASP A 75 -8.42 -1.86 2.12
CA ASP A 75 -8.87 -0.67 1.39
C ASP A 75 -8.07 -0.41 0.10
N PHE A 76 -6.84 -0.93 -0.02
CA PHE A 76 -6.06 -0.87 -1.26
C PHE A 76 -6.75 -1.67 -2.38
N LYS A 77 -7.19 -2.90 -2.08
CA LYS A 77 -7.94 -3.75 -3.02
C LYS A 77 -9.18 -3.04 -3.57
N ARG A 78 -9.96 -2.39 -2.71
CA ARG A 78 -11.12 -1.58 -3.12
C ARG A 78 -10.74 -0.38 -3.99
N THR A 79 -9.65 0.30 -3.63
CA THR A 79 -9.17 1.51 -4.31
C THR A 79 -8.77 1.27 -5.76
N PHE A 80 -8.19 0.11 -6.05
CA PHE A 80 -7.74 -0.27 -7.38
C PHE A 80 -8.64 -1.30 -8.06
N ALA A 81 -9.79 -1.63 -7.46
CA ALA A 81 -10.72 -2.63 -7.94
C ALA A 81 -10.03 -3.97 -8.29
N CYS A 82 -9.09 -4.41 -7.45
CA CYS A 82 -8.36 -5.65 -7.65
C CYS A 82 -9.30 -6.86 -7.54
N TYR A 83 -9.06 -7.89 -8.36
CA TYR A 83 -9.77 -9.16 -8.31
C TYR A 83 -9.31 -10.02 -7.12
N GLU A 84 -10.09 -11.03 -6.75
CA GLU A 84 -9.77 -11.95 -5.63
C GLU A 84 -8.49 -12.77 -5.87
N ASP A 85 -8.17 -13.04 -7.13
CA ASP A 85 -7.01 -13.81 -7.57
C ASP A 85 -5.83 -12.92 -8.01
N ASP A 86 -5.92 -11.61 -7.79
CA ASP A 86 -4.85 -10.67 -8.09
C ASP A 86 -3.64 -10.94 -7.16
N LEU A 87 -2.46 -11.09 -7.76
CA LEU A 87 -1.18 -11.34 -7.09
C LEU A 87 -0.79 -10.22 -6.09
N MET A 88 -1.41 -9.05 -6.20
CA MET A 88 -1.19 -7.92 -5.30
C MET A 88 -2.10 -7.92 -4.06
N THR A 89 -3.01 -8.89 -3.93
CA THR A 89 -3.93 -9.00 -2.80
C THR A 89 -3.71 -10.28 -2.02
N PHE A 90 -3.95 -10.23 -0.72
CA PHE A 90 -4.04 -11.43 0.10
C PHE A 90 -5.51 -11.76 0.34
N PRO A 91 -5.88 -13.06 0.37
CA PRO A 91 -7.18 -13.48 0.89
C PRO A 91 -7.39 -12.92 2.30
N GLU A 92 -8.64 -12.58 2.66
CA GLU A 92 -8.94 -12.04 4.00
C GLU A 92 -8.43 -12.94 5.14
N THR A 93 -8.48 -14.25 4.94
CA THR A 93 -7.97 -15.26 5.89
C THR A 93 -6.45 -15.23 6.07
N SER A 94 -5.73 -14.59 5.15
CA SER A 94 -4.26 -14.44 5.16
C SER A 94 -3.83 -13.01 5.47
N MET A 95 -4.77 -12.14 5.84
CA MET A 95 -4.43 -10.79 6.29
C MET A 95 -3.79 -10.83 7.68
N CYS A 96 -2.75 -10.01 7.88
CA CYS A 96 -2.00 -9.90 9.12
C CYS A 96 -2.28 -8.53 9.79
N PRO A 97 -3.40 -8.37 10.51
CA PRO A 97 -3.69 -7.13 11.21
C PRO A 97 -2.71 -6.95 12.38
N VAL A 98 -1.84 -5.95 12.30
CA VAL A 98 -0.92 -5.59 13.39
C VAL A 98 -1.67 -4.97 14.58
N PHE A 99 -2.86 -4.39 14.36
CA PHE A 99 -3.82 -3.99 15.39
C PHE A 99 -5.23 -4.41 14.97
N SER A 100 -6.01 -4.97 15.90
CA SER A 100 -7.40 -5.37 15.69
C SER A 100 -8.34 -4.21 15.95
N GLU A 101 -8.70 -3.46 14.91
CA GLU A 101 -10.06 -2.96 14.77
C GLU A 101 -10.36 -2.99 13.27
N SER A 102 -11.34 -3.83 12.93
CA SER A 102 -11.94 -4.02 11.61
C SER A 102 -12.03 -2.70 10.84
N PHE A 103 -11.34 -2.65 9.70
CA PHE A 103 -11.29 -1.53 8.77
C PHE A 103 -12.56 -1.47 7.89
N ALA A 104 -13.71 -1.39 8.58
CA ALA A 104 -15.00 -1.06 7.96
C ALA A 104 -15.10 0.45 7.75
#